data_AF-A0A6B3C9Q5-F1
#
_entry.id   AF-A0A6B3C9Q5-F1
#
_cell.length_a   1.000
_cell.length_b   1.000
_cell.length_c   1.000
_cell.angle_alpha   90.00
_cell.angle_beta   90.00
_cell.angle_gamma   90.00
#
_symmetry.space_group_name_H-M   'P 1'
#
loop_
_entity.id
_entity.type
_entity.pdbx_description
1 polymer ?
#
loop_
_entity_poly.entity_id
_entity_poly.type
_entity_poly.pdbx_seq_one_letter_code
_entity_poly.pdbx_strand_id
1 'polypeptide(L)'
;DALAGPSAIAFVTGDPVEAAKGLRDFAKANPALVIKAGVLDGRPLTAADITKLADLESREVLLAKAAGAMKAKLYQAAYLFTAPASQAVRTVEALRAKQESDAAA
;
A
#
# COMPACT_ATOMS: atom_id res chain seq x y z
N ASP A 1 -1.55 -24.71 24.93
CA ASP A 1 -2.70 -23.83 25.21
C ASP A 1 -3.51 -23.35 24.01
N ALA A 2 -2.92 -22.86 22.92
CA ALA A 2 -3.70 -22.23 21.84
C ALA A 2 -4.73 -23.14 21.10
N LEU A 3 -4.61 -24.47 21.22
CA LEU A 3 -5.49 -25.46 20.60
C LEU A 3 -6.54 -26.05 21.56
N ALA A 4 -6.69 -25.49 22.77
CA ALA A 4 -7.72 -25.95 23.69
C ALA A 4 -9.13 -25.62 23.14
N GLY A 5 -10.04 -26.60 23.22
CA GLY A 5 -11.40 -26.51 22.70
C GLY A 5 -11.50 -26.72 21.17
N PRO A 6 -12.68 -26.49 20.57
CA PRO A 6 -12.91 -26.70 19.15
C PRO A 6 -11.97 -25.80 18.34
N SER A 7 -11.14 -26.42 17.50
CA SER A 7 -10.06 -25.75 16.79
C SER A 7 -10.03 -26.24 15.35
N ALA A 8 -10.14 -25.31 14.41
CA ALA A 8 -9.91 -25.56 12.99
C ALA A 8 -8.58 -24.92 12.59
N ILE A 9 -7.83 -25.58 11.70
CA ILE A 9 -6.52 -25.12 11.23
C ILE A 9 -6.61 -24.90 9.73
N ALA A 10 -6.26 -23.71 9.28
CA ALA A 10 -6.16 -23.38 7.86
C ALA A 10 -4.68 -23.31 7.46
N PHE A 11 -4.27 -24.19 6.55
CA PHE A 11 -2.95 -24.13 5.93
C PHE A 11 -3.05 -23.28 4.68
N VAL A 12 -2.21 -22.24 4.60
CA VAL A 12 -2.24 -21.28 3.51
C VAL A 12 -1.04 -21.55 2.61
N THR A 13 -1.31 -21.93 1.36
CA THR A 13 -0.32 -22.02 0.30
C THR A 13 -0.52 -20.82 -0.63
N GLY A 14 0.16 -19.70 -0.37
CA GLY A 14 -0.05 -18.46 -1.10
C GLY A 14 0.22 -17.21 -0.25
N ASP A 15 -0.53 -16.14 -0.49
CA ASP A 15 -0.40 -14.89 0.26
C ASP A 15 -1.05 -15.02 1.67
N PRO A 16 -0.26 -14.97 2.75
CA PRO A 16 -0.78 -15.04 4.11
C PRO A 16 -1.67 -13.83 4.47
N VAL A 17 -1.48 -12.68 3.82
CA VAL A 17 -2.26 -11.46 4.05
C VAL A 17 -3.70 -11.65 3.59
N GLU A 18 -3.91 -12.24 2.41
CA GLU A 18 -5.24 -12.50 1.87
C GLU A 18 -6.01 -13.49 2.75
N ALA A 19 -5.34 -14.56 3.19
CA ALA A 19 -5.95 -15.52 4.11
C ALA A 19 -6.32 -14.88 5.45
N ALA A 20 -5.44 -14.05 6.04
CA ALA A 20 -5.74 -13.34 7.27
C ALA A 20 -6.92 -12.38 7.12
N LYS A 21 -7.01 -11.68 5.98
CA LYS A 21 -8.13 -10.80 5.65
C LYS A 21 -9.44 -11.57 5.50
N GLY A 22 -9.44 -12.67 4.76
CA GLY A 22 -10.59 -13.56 4.62
C GLY A 22 -11.08 -14.11 5.95
N LEU A 23 -10.16 -14.58 6.80
CA LEU A 23 -10.49 -15.08 8.15
C LEU A 23 -11.07 -13.97 9.05
N ARG A 24 -10.50 -12.76 9.01
CA ARG A 24 -11.01 -11.62 9.78
C ARG A 24 -12.39 -11.20 9.32
N ASP A 25 -12.61 -11.08 8.02
CA ASP A 25 -13.90 -10.65 7.48
C ASP A 25 -14.98 -11.71 7.70
N PHE A 26 -14.63 -12.99 7.61
CA PHE A 26 -15.53 -14.07 7.99
C PHE A 26 -15.85 -14.06 9.50
N ALA A 27 -14.86 -13.80 10.37
CA ALA A 27 -15.07 -13.68 11.81
C ALA A 27 -15.99 -12.51 12.19
N LYS A 28 -15.91 -11.39 11.45
CA LYS A 28 -16.85 -10.25 11.63
C LYS A 28 -18.28 -10.63 11.26
N ALA A 29 -18.45 -11.40 10.19
CA ALA A 29 -19.77 -11.87 9.74
C ALA A 29 -20.33 -13.01 10.62
N ASN A 30 -19.45 -13.81 11.23
CA ASN A 30 -19.78 -15.00 12.00
C ASN A 30 -19.11 -14.94 13.39
N PRO A 31 -19.79 -14.39 14.42
CA PRO A 31 -19.22 -14.20 15.75
C PRO A 31 -18.78 -15.49 16.45
N ALA A 32 -19.29 -16.64 16.01
CA ALA A 32 -18.90 -17.96 16.51
C ALA A 32 -17.45 -18.34 16.12
N LEU A 33 -16.88 -17.72 15.09
CA LEU A 33 -15.49 -17.94 14.70
C LEU A 33 -14.57 -16.99 15.48
N VAL A 34 -13.82 -17.56 16.42
CA VAL A 34 -12.82 -16.84 17.21
C VAL A 34 -11.42 -17.20 16.70
N ILE A 35 -10.67 -16.19 16.24
CA ILE A 35 -9.27 -16.34 15.85
C ILE A 35 -8.44 -16.47 17.12
N LYS A 36 -7.86 -17.66 17.37
CA LYS A 36 -7.09 -17.96 18.59
C LYS A 36 -5.61 -17.62 18.45
N ALA A 37 -4.96 -18.15 17.42
CA ALA A 37 -3.52 -18.02 17.19
C ALA A 37 -3.17 -18.32 15.73
N GLY A 38 -1.96 -17.96 15.32
CA GLY A 38 -1.40 -18.29 14.02
C GLY A 38 0.11 -18.49 14.10
N VAL A 39 0.70 -19.01 13.02
CA VAL A 39 2.16 -19.10 12.88
C VAL A 39 2.52 -18.64 11.47
N LEU A 40 3.46 -17.72 11.38
CA LEU A 40 4.01 -17.23 10.12
C LEU A 40 5.53 -17.30 10.19
N ASP A 41 6.17 -17.94 9.21
CA ASP A 41 7.63 -18.13 9.15
C ASP A 41 8.24 -18.69 10.45
N GLY A 42 7.54 -19.63 11.09
CA GLY A 42 7.94 -20.23 12.36
C GLY A 42 7.74 -19.35 13.59
N ARG A 43 7.25 -18.11 13.43
CA ARG A 43 6.94 -17.21 14.54
C ARG A 43 5.47 -17.32 14.94
N PRO A 44 5.16 -17.57 16.23
CA PRO A 44 3.78 -17.56 16.70
C PRO A 44 3.22 -16.14 16.67
N LEU A 45 1.97 -16.00 16.22
CA LEU A 45 1.23 -14.75 16.11
C LEU A 45 0.00 -14.80 17.01
N THR A 46 -0.30 -13.66 17.64
CA THR A 46 -1.53 -13.47 18.40
C THR A 46 -2.69 -13.06 17.47
N ALA A 47 -3.93 -13.12 17.97
CA ALA A 47 -5.10 -12.63 17.24
C ALA A 47 -4.97 -11.14 16.80
N ALA A 48 -4.33 -10.31 17.64
CA ALA A 48 -4.05 -8.91 17.30
C ALA A 48 -3.05 -8.79 16.15
N ASP A 49 -2.02 -9.64 16.12
CA ASP A 49 -1.03 -9.64 15.04
C ASP A 49 -1.62 -10.13 13.72
N ILE A 50 -2.51 -11.12 13.76
CA ILE A 50 -3.26 -11.58 12.59
C ILE A 50 -4.17 -10.46 12.06
N THR A 51 -4.78 -9.68 12.95
CA THR A 51 -5.62 -8.54 12.57
C THR A 51 -4.79 -7.47 11.86
N LYS A 52 -3.59 -7.16 12.35
CA LYS A 52 -2.65 -6.25 11.68
C LYS A 52 -2.17 -6.79 10.34
N LEU A 53 -1.92 -8.10 10.26
CA LEU A 53 -1.54 -8.76 9.01
C LEU A 53 -2.66 -8.61 7.96
N ALA A 54 -3.91 -8.75 8.38
CA ALA A 54 -5.09 -8.58 7.53
C ALA A 54 -5.32 -7.12 7.05
N ASP A 55 -4.73 -6.12 7.72
CA ASP A 55 -4.78 -4.72 7.28
C ASP A 55 -3.75 -4.39 6.20
N LEU A 56 -2.78 -5.29 5.95
CA LEU A 56 -1.80 -5.11 4.88
C LEU A 56 -2.44 -5.34 3.50
N GLU A 57 -1.85 -4.73 2.48
CA GLU A 57 -2.19 -5.02 1.09
C GLU A 57 -1.49 -6.32 0.65
N SER A 58 -1.95 -6.91 -0.46
CA SER A 58 -1.34 -8.13 -1.00
C SER A 58 0.14 -7.92 -1.33
N ARG A 59 0.91 -9.01 -1.30
CA ARG A 59 2.35 -9.00 -1.58
C ARG A 59 2.68 -8.34 -2.91
N GLU A 60 1.88 -8.61 -3.94
CA GLU A 60 2.08 -8.05 -5.28
C GLU A 60 1.88 -6.54 -5.31
N VAL A 61 0.85 -6.03 -4.61
CA VAL A 61 0.59 -4.58 -4.49
C VAL A 61 1.72 -3.89 -3.73
N LEU A 62 2.19 -4.48 -2.63
CA LEU A 62 3.30 -3.93 -1.86
C LEU A 62 4.60 -3.89 -2.69
N LEU A 63 4.88 -4.94 -3.46
CA LEU A 63 6.04 -4.97 -4.36
C LEU A 63 5.91 -3.95 -5.49
N ALA A 64 4.72 -3.80 -6.06
CA ALA A 64 4.45 -2.80 -7.09
C ALA A 64 4.64 -1.38 -6.56
N LYS A 65 4.17 -1.09 -5.34
CA LYS A 65 4.39 0.21 -4.67
C LYS A 65 5.86 0.47 -4.40
N ALA A 66 6.60 -0.53 -3.93
CA ALA A 66 8.05 -0.41 -3.71
C ALA A 66 8.79 -0.13 -5.03
N ALA A 67 8.49 -0.88 -6.09
CA ALA A 67 9.06 -0.67 -7.42
C ALA A 67 8.70 0.71 -8.00
N GLY A 68 7.45 1.14 -7.81
CA GLY A 68 6.98 2.48 -8.19
C GLY A 68 7.73 3.58 -7.46
N ALA A 69 7.95 3.45 -6.15
CA ALA A 69 8.70 4.40 -5.35
C ALA A 69 10.17 4.49 -5.80
N MET A 70 10.80 3.37 -6.12
CA MET A 70 12.17 3.36 -6.67
C MET A 70 12.23 4.08 -8.02
N LYS A 71 11.31 3.77 -8.94
CA LYS A 71 11.23 4.44 -10.25
C LYS A 71 10.98 5.94 -10.10
N ALA A 72 10.10 6.35 -9.18
CA ALA A 72 9.78 7.74 -8.94
C ALA A 72 11.03 8.57 -8.59
N LYS A 73 11.98 8.01 -7.84
CA LYS A 73 13.25 8.70 -7.52
C LYS A 73 14.16 8.88 -8.72
N LEU A 74 14.21 7.90 -9.63
CA LEU A 74 14.96 8.03 -10.88
C LEU A 74 14.36 9.11 -11.78
N TYR A 75 13.02 9.13 -11.93
CA TYR A 75 12.33 10.17 -12.69
C TYR A 75 12.51 11.56 -12.07
N GLN A 76 12.45 11.69 -10.74
CA GLN A 76 12.72 12.95 -10.05
C GLN A 76 14.13 13.48 -10.34
N ALA A 77 15.15 12.60 -10.32
CA ALA A 77 16.52 13.00 -10.64
C ALA A 77 16.67 13.43 -12.10
N ALA A 78 16.09 12.69 -13.05
CA ALA A 78 16.11 13.06 -14.46
C ALA A 78 15.40 14.41 -14.71
N TYR A 79 14.25 14.62 -14.08
CA TYR A 79 13.47 15.85 -14.21
C TYR A 79 14.18 17.06 -13.59
N LEU A 80 15.00 16.85 -12.56
CA LEU A 80 15.77 17.93 -11.94
C LEU A 80 16.70 18.64 -12.94
N PHE A 81 17.24 17.93 -13.94
CA PHE A 81 18.09 18.53 -14.97
C PHE A 81 17.31 19.38 -15.97
N THR A 82 16.06 19.01 -16.29
CA THR A 82 15.24 19.73 -17.29
C THR A 82 14.33 20.78 -16.66
N ALA A 83 14.16 20.74 -15.33
CA ALA A 83 13.28 21.63 -14.59
C ALA A 83 13.61 23.13 -14.76
N PRO A 84 14.87 23.60 -14.68
CA PRO A 84 15.17 25.03 -14.81
C PRO A 84 14.82 25.59 -16.19
N ALA A 85 15.14 24.86 -17.26
CA ALA A 85 14.82 25.26 -18.63
C ALA A 85 13.29 25.31 -18.85
N SER A 86 12.58 24.30 -18.36
CA SER A 86 11.11 24.25 -18.45
C SER A 86 10.43 25.36 -17.63
N GLN A 87 10.99 25.71 -16.46
CA GLN A 87 10.49 26.82 -15.66
C GLN A 87 10.70 28.16 -16.35
N ALA A 88 11.86 28.38 -16.97
CA ALA A 88 12.14 29.61 -17.71
C ALA A 88 11.19 29.81 -18.90
N VAL A 89 10.92 28.76 -19.69
CA VAL A 89 9.95 28.86 -20.79
C VAL A 89 8.55 29.19 -20.26
N ARG A 90 8.11 28.52 -19.18
CA ARG A 90 6.80 28.76 -18.58
C ARG A 90 6.66 30.18 -18.01
N THR A 91 7.72 30.75 -17.43
CA THR A 91 7.67 32.13 -16.93
C THR A 91 7.64 33.15 -18.06
N VAL A 92 8.35 32.90 -19.17
CA VAL A 92 8.30 33.74 -20.37
C VAL A 92 6.90 33.71 -21.00
N GLU A 93 6.29 32.53 -21.15
CA GLU A 93 4.91 32.41 -21.63
C GLU A 93 3.91 33.10 -20.69
N ALA A 94 4.06 32.93 -19.38
CA ALA A 94 3.21 33.60 -18.39
C ALA A 94 3.35 35.13 -18.45
N LEU A 95 4.55 35.65 -18.69
CA LEU A 95 4.78 37.09 -18.86
C LEU A 95 4.09 37.62 -20.12
N ARG A 96 4.21 36.88 -21.24
CA ARG A 96 3.54 37.21 -22.51
C ARG A 96 2.01 37.22 -22.34
N ALA A 97 1.45 36.18 -21.73
CA ALA A 97 0.01 36.08 -21.51
C ALA A 97 -0.52 37.24 -20.64
N LYS A 98 0.24 37.65 -19.61
CA LYS A 98 -0.10 38.82 -18.78
C LYS A 98 -0.05 40.12 -19.57
N GLN A 99 0.95 40.31 -20.43
CA GLN A 99 1.02 41.49 -21.29
C GLN A 99 -0.12 41.56 -22.30
N GLU A 100 -0.51 40.42 -22.88
CA GLU A 100 -1.67 40.34 -23.79
C GLU A 100 -3.00 40.62 -23.05
N SER A 101 -3.16 40.19 -21.79
CA SER A 101 -4.34 40.53 -20.99
C SER A 101 -4.39 41.98 -20.52
N ASP A 102 -3.24 42.55 -20.11
CA ASP A 102 -3.13 43.95 -19.70
C ASP A 102 -3.27 44.92 -20.89
N ALA A 103 -2.94 44.48 -22.11
CA ALA A 103 -3.14 45.26 -23.34
C ALA A 103 -4.55 45.11 -23.94
N ALA A 104 -5.33 44.12 -23.50
CA ALA A 104 -6.72 43.90 -23.89
C ALA A 104 -7.74 44.50 -22.91
N ALA A 105 -7.28 45.06 -21.78
CA ALA A 105 -8.07 45.79 -20.78
C ALA A 105 -7.94 47.31 -20.98
#